data_AF-A0A5S9WZ88-F1
#
_entry.id   AF-A0A5S9WZ88-F1
#
_cell.length_a   1.000
_cell.length_b   1.000
_cell.length_c   1.000
_cell.angle_alpha   90.00
_cell.angle_beta   90.00
_cell.angle_gamma   90.00
#
_symmetry.space_group_name_H-M   'P 1'
#
loop_
_entity.id
_entity.type
_entity.pdbx_description
1 polymer ?
#
loop_
_entity_poly.entity_id
_entity_poly.type
_entity_poly.pdbx_seq_one_letter_code
_entity_poly.pdbx_strand_id
1 'polypeptide(L)'
;MPEYQNLLKKCHSKHFLLLPVITLLNNMTPPKVGPDVPYTFGIIGDLGQTYASNQTLYNYMSNPKGQAVLFVGDLSYADDHPNHDQRKWDSYGRFVEPSAAYQPWIWAAGNHEIDYAQSISETQPFKPYKNRYHVPYKASQSTSPLWYSIKRASTYIIVLSSYSAYDKYTPQNSWLQDELKKVNRSETSWLIVLVHVPWYNSNNYHYMEGESMRVTFEPWFVENKVDIVFAGHVHAYERSKRISNIQYH
;
A
#
# COMPACT_ATOMS: atom_id res chain seq x y z
N MET A 1 -13.20 77.30 5.39
CA MET A 1 -14.54 76.69 5.36
C MET A 1 -15.12 76.84 3.97
N PRO A 2 -15.69 75.81 3.32
CA PRO A 2 -15.59 74.36 3.55
C PRO A 2 -15.24 73.60 2.24
N GLU A 3 -14.40 72.57 2.27
CA GLU A 3 -14.76 71.14 2.32
C GLU A 3 -15.70 70.67 1.20
N TYR A 4 -15.17 70.05 0.13
CA TYR A 4 -15.88 69.01 -0.64
C TYR A 4 -14.97 68.29 -1.67
N GLN A 5 -13.80 67.77 -1.28
CA GLN A 5 -13.06 66.79 -2.12
C GLN A 5 -12.22 65.81 -1.29
N ASN A 6 -12.82 65.11 -0.32
CA ASN A 6 -12.08 64.07 0.42
C ASN A 6 -12.95 62.92 0.95
N LEU A 7 -13.74 62.27 0.09
CA LEU A 7 -14.60 61.15 0.50
C LEU A 7 -14.55 59.89 -0.38
N LEU A 8 -13.47 59.63 -1.13
CA LEU A 8 -13.30 58.34 -1.84
C LEU A 8 -11.83 57.85 -1.90
N LYS A 9 -11.12 57.82 -0.76
CA LYS A 9 -9.85 57.09 -0.61
C LYS A 9 -9.79 56.24 0.66
N LYS A 10 -10.83 55.45 0.91
CA LYS A 10 -10.83 54.41 1.95
C LYS A 10 -11.57 53.16 1.47
N CYS A 11 -10.98 52.44 0.52
CA CYS A 11 -11.21 51.00 0.38
C CYS A 11 -10.13 50.43 -0.56
N HIS A 12 -9.75 49.17 -0.34
CA HIS A 12 -8.69 48.42 -1.02
C HIS A 12 -7.28 48.53 -0.44
N SER A 13 -7.16 48.11 0.82
CA SER A 13 -6.10 47.19 1.20
C SER A 13 -6.64 46.23 2.25
N LYS A 14 -7.49 45.29 1.83
CA LYS A 14 -7.59 44.02 2.53
C LYS A 14 -6.47 43.16 1.99
N HIS A 15 -5.31 43.24 2.64
CA HIS A 15 -4.37 42.12 2.62
C HIS A 15 -5.14 40.93 3.18
N PHE A 16 -5.62 40.05 2.30
CA PHE A 16 -5.99 38.70 2.70
C PHE A 16 -4.69 38.06 3.15
N LEU A 17 -4.40 38.11 4.45
CA LEU A 17 -3.55 37.10 5.05
C LEU A 17 -4.28 35.78 4.82
N LEU A 18 -3.81 35.02 3.84
CA LEU A 18 -3.97 33.56 3.85
C LEU A 18 -3.25 33.09 5.12
N LEU A 19 -3.98 33.04 6.22
CA LEU A 19 -3.55 32.29 7.38
C LEU A 19 -3.28 30.86 6.90
N PRO A 20 -2.12 30.26 7.19
CA PRO A 20 -1.94 28.85 6.92
C PRO A 20 -3.05 28.12 7.67
N VAL A 21 -3.86 27.36 6.93
CA VAL A 21 -4.76 26.39 7.56
C VAL A 21 -3.83 25.39 8.23
N ILE A 22 -3.65 25.53 9.55
CA ILE A 22 -2.95 24.54 10.34
C ILE A 22 -3.88 23.34 10.40
N THR A 23 -3.66 22.37 9.51
CA THR A 23 -4.37 21.09 9.58
C THR A 23 -3.78 20.28 10.73
N LEU A 24 -4.52 20.20 11.85
CA LEU A 24 -4.19 19.33 12.97
C LEU A 24 -4.58 17.90 12.61
N LEU A 25 -3.59 17.03 12.42
CA LEU A 25 -3.78 15.59 12.25
C LEU A 25 -3.55 14.87 13.59
N ASN A 26 -4.33 13.82 13.86
CA ASN A 26 -4.15 12.98 15.04
C ASN A 26 -4.02 11.51 14.62
N ASN A 27 -2.99 10.83 15.11
CA ASN A 27 -2.72 9.42 14.84
C ASN A 27 -2.54 8.68 16.17
N MET A 28 -3.23 7.55 16.34
CA MET A 28 -3.02 6.66 17.48
C MET A 28 -1.95 5.63 17.15
N THR A 29 -0.88 5.60 17.94
CA THR A 29 0.11 4.51 17.87
C THR A 29 -0.55 3.17 18.21
N PRO A 30 -0.15 2.06 17.57
CA PRO A 30 -0.66 0.75 17.97
C PRO A 30 -0.23 0.41 19.41
N PRO A 31 -0.97 -0.49 20.09
CA PRO A 31 -0.49 -1.07 21.34
C PRO A 31 0.86 -1.78 21.14
N LYS A 32 1.58 -1.99 22.24
CA LYS A 32 2.81 -2.80 22.23
C LYS A 32 2.51 -4.18 21.65
N VAL A 33 3.48 -4.73 20.92
CA VAL A 33 3.39 -6.07 20.33
C VAL A 33 3.18 -7.12 21.44
N GLY A 34 2.30 -8.08 21.18
CA GLY A 34 2.01 -9.21 22.07
C GLY A 34 1.01 -10.19 21.46
N PRO A 35 1.01 -11.47 21.88
CA PRO A 35 0.31 -12.54 21.19
C PRO A 35 -1.21 -12.40 21.18
N ASP A 36 -1.78 -11.81 22.24
CA ASP A 36 -3.24 -11.69 22.42
C ASP A 36 -3.75 -10.26 22.20
N VAL A 37 -2.91 -9.37 21.64
CA VAL A 37 -3.28 -7.96 21.43
C VAL A 37 -4.25 -7.87 20.24
N PRO A 38 -5.51 -7.46 20.45
CA PRO A 38 -6.48 -7.34 19.36
C PRO A 38 -6.15 -6.15 18.45
N TYR A 39 -6.36 -6.33 17.15
CA TYR A 39 -6.18 -5.28 16.16
C TYR A 39 -7.08 -5.50 14.96
N THR A 40 -7.59 -4.41 14.37
CA THR A 40 -8.45 -4.49 13.18
C THR A 40 -7.78 -3.82 11.98
N PHE A 41 -7.47 -4.61 10.96
CA PHE A 41 -6.96 -4.14 9.68
C PHE A 41 -8.10 -4.04 8.66
N GLY A 42 -8.17 -2.92 7.94
CA GLY A 42 -8.84 -2.85 6.65
C GLY A 42 -7.96 -3.44 5.55
N ILE A 43 -8.57 -4.05 4.55
CA ILE A 43 -7.86 -4.60 3.38
C ILE A 43 -8.41 -3.90 2.13
N ILE A 44 -7.53 -3.28 1.35
CA ILE A 44 -7.88 -2.57 0.11
C ILE A 44 -6.80 -2.90 -0.94
N GLY A 45 -7.19 -3.09 -2.18
CA GLY A 45 -6.29 -3.19 -3.34
C GLY A 45 -6.90 -2.46 -4.51
N ASP A 46 -6.08 -2.11 -5.50
CA ASP A 46 -6.57 -1.75 -6.84
C ASP A 46 -7.55 -0.57 -6.78
N LEU A 47 -7.23 0.40 -5.91
CA LEU A 47 -8.21 1.41 -5.49
C LEU A 47 -8.50 2.38 -6.63
N GLY A 48 -7.46 2.96 -7.23
CA GLY A 48 -7.61 4.05 -8.20
C GLY A 48 -8.37 5.25 -7.65
N GLN A 49 -9.00 6.01 -8.53
CA GLN A 49 -9.63 7.30 -8.21
C GLN A 49 -10.93 7.54 -9.00
N THR A 50 -11.72 6.49 -9.13
CA THR A 50 -13.05 6.49 -9.77
C THR A 50 -14.17 6.74 -8.75
N TYR A 51 -15.42 6.82 -9.23
CA TYR A 51 -16.58 6.83 -8.33
C TYR A 51 -16.68 5.57 -7.46
N ALA A 52 -16.35 4.39 -8.01
CA ALA A 52 -16.34 3.14 -7.25
C ALA A 52 -15.23 3.14 -6.19
N SER A 53 -14.06 3.68 -6.52
CA SER A 53 -12.94 3.89 -5.58
C SER A 53 -13.40 4.71 -4.38
N ASN A 54 -14.11 5.81 -4.66
CA ASN A 54 -14.66 6.69 -3.65
C ASN A 54 -15.69 5.96 -2.76
N GLN A 55 -16.60 5.17 -3.35
CA GLN A 55 -17.56 4.38 -2.58
C GLN A 55 -16.85 3.36 -1.66
N THR A 56 -15.81 2.68 -2.15
CA THR A 56 -15.01 1.74 -1.36
C THR A 56 -14.34 2.43 -0.18
N LEU A 57 -13.70 3.58 -0.41
CA LEU A 57 -13.04 4.35 0.64
C LEU A 57 -14.04 4.88 1.67
N TYR A 58 -15.19 5.40 1.24
CA TYR A 58 -16.25 5.85 2.15
C TYR A 58 -16.81 4.69 2.98
N ASN A 59 -17.06 3.53 2.36
CA ASN A 59 -17.53 2.35 3.07
C ASN A 59 -16.51 1.92 4.14
N TYR A 60 -15.22 1.91 3.81
CA TYR A 60 -14.14 1.64 4.77
C TYR A 60 -14.16 2.65 5.93
N MET A 61 -14.15 3.94 5.61
CA MET A 61 -14.12 5.02 6.62
C MET A 61 -15.37 5.07 7.49
N SER A 62 -16.51 4.57 6.99
CA SER A 62 -17.75 4.45 7.77
C SER A 62 -17.67 3.39 8.88
N ASN A 63 -16.70 2.47 8.80
CA ASN A 63 -16.44 1.47 9.83
C ASN A 63 -15.42 2.01 10.86
N PRO A 64 -15.86 2.38 12.07
CA PRO A 64 -14.99 3.02 13.07
C PRO A 64 -13.94 2.06 13.65
N LYS A 65 -13.99 0.76 13.33
CA LYS A 65 -13.07 -0.24 13.86
C LYS A 65 -11.74 -0.30 13.10
N GLY A 66 -11.66 0.17 11.85
CA GLY A 66 -10.42 0.10 11.07
C GLY A 66 -9.32 0.97 11.67
N GLN A 67 -8.20 0.37 12.07
CA GLN A 67 -7.08 1.08 12.73
C GLN A 67 -5.85 1.24 11.82
N ALA A 68 -5.82 0.49 10.72
CA ALA A 68 -4.77 0.50 9.71
C ALA A 68 -5.28 -0.18 8.44
N VAL A 69 -4.71 0.18 7.30
CA VAL A 69 -5.01 -0.46 6.02
C VAL A 69 -3.83 -1.30 5.57
N LEU A 70 -4.09 -2.55 5.18
CA LEU A 70 -3.18 -3.37 4.38
C LEU A 70 -3.54 -3.11 2.91
N PHE A 71 -2.64 -2.46 2.17
CA PHE A 71 -2.88 -2.03 0.80
C PHE A 71 -2.08 -2.90 -0.19
N VAL A 72 -2.77 -3.69 -1.02
CA VAL A 72 -2.15 -4.77 -1.83
C VAL A 72 -1.70 -4.35 -3.24
N GLY A 73 -1.37 -3.07 -3.43
CA GLY A 73 -0.84 -2.53 -4.69
C GLY A 73 -1.90 -1.91 -5.61
N ASP A 74 -1.43 -1.28 -6.67
CA ASP A 74 -2.18 -0.48 -7.65
C ASP A 74 -2.95 0.68 -7.01
N LEU A 75 -2.20 1.75 -6.74
CA LEU A 75 -2.67 2.90 -6.00
C LEU A 75 -3.49 3.83 -6.90
N SER A 76 -2.81 4.55 -7.79
CA SER A 76 -3.40 5.74 -8.45
C SER A 76 -3.93 5.49 -9.85
N TYR A 77 -3.44 4.44 -10.54
CA TYR A 77 -3.64 4.22 -11.98
C TYR A 77 -3.29 5.47 -12.81
N ALA A 78 -2.24 6.19 -12.40
CA ALA A 78 -1.78 7.39 -13.12
C ALA A 78 -1.17 7.04 -14.49
N ASP A 79 -0.60 5.85 -14.62
CA ASP A 79 -0.02 5.29 -15.83
C ASP A 79 -1.05 5.01 -16.93
N ASP A 80 -2.32 4.80 -16.58
CA ASP A 80 -3.43 4.69 -17.54
C ASP A 80 -3.77 6.01 -18.27
N HIS A 81 -3.21 7.13 -17.81
CA HIS A 81 -3.43 8.44 -18.42
C HIS A 81 -2.31 8.80 -19.42
N PRO A 82 -2.59 9.68 -20.40
CA PRO A 82 -1.59 10.07 -21.40
C PRO A 82 -0.27 10.51 -20.78
N ASN A 83 0.83 9.87 -21.21
CA ASN A 83 2.19 10.08 -20.70
C ASN A 83 2.31 9.86 -19.18
N HIS A 84 1.50 8.96 -18.62
CA HIS A 84 1.47 8.63 -17.20
C HIS A 84 1.27 9.89 -16.35
N ASP A 85 0.20 10.63 -16.62
CA ASP A 85 -0.04 11.97 -16.08
C ASP A 85 0.13 12.03 -14.55
N GLN A 86 1.28 12.52 -14.10
CA GLN A 86 1.67 12.51 -12.69
C GLN A 86 0.78 13.39 -11.80
N ARG A 87 -0.05 14.26 -12.39
CA ARG A 87 -1.10 15.00 -11.66
C ARG A 87 -2.12 14.04 -11.03
N LYS A 88 -2.25 12.82 -11.57
CA LYS A 88 -3.11 11.75 -11.07
C LYS A 88 -2.60 11.14 -9.78
N TRP A 89 -1.28 11.09 -9.57
CA TRP A 89 -0.71 10.79 -8.24
C TRP A 89 -1.08 11.88 -7.23
N ASP A 90 -1.06 13.15 -7.64
CA ASP A 90 -1.40 14.26 -6.74
C ASP A 90 -2.88 14.26 -6.35
N SER A 91 -3.79 13.99 -7.30
CA SER A 91 -5.22 13.86 -6.99
C SER A 91 -5.51 12.62 -6.15
N TYR A 92 -4.85 11.50 -6.42
CA TYR A 92 -4.97 10.30 -5.59
C TYR A 92 -4.52 10.54 -4.14
N GLY A 93 -3.39 11.22 -3.94
CA GLY A 93 -2.91 11.59 -2.61
C GLY A 93 -3.95 12.41 -1.83
N ARG A 94 -4.55 13.43 -2.46
CA ARG A 94 -5.65 14.22 -1.85
C ARG A 94 -6.91 13.40 -1.62
N PHE A 95 -7.20 12.44 -2.50
CA PHE A 95 -8.37 11.57 -2.39
C PHE A 95 -8.29 10.64 -1.18
N VAL A 96 -7.13 10.01 -0.92
CA VAL A 96 -6.96 9.08 0.21
C VAL A 96 -6.58 9.78 1.53
N GLU A 97 -6.17 11.05 1.48
CA GLU A 97 -5.79 11.86 2.66
C GLU A 97 -6.78 11.77 3.83
N PRO A 98 -8.11 11.84 3.64
CA PRO A 98 -9.07 11.74 4.74
C PRO A 98 -8.98 10.44 5.56
N SER A 99 -8.37 9.39 5.01
CA SER A 99 -8.07 8.14 5.71
C SER A 99 -6.60 8.03 6.08
N ALA A 100 -5.70 8.12 5.09
CA ALA A 100 -4.27 7.85 5.27
C ALA A 100 -3.54 8.85 6.18
N ALA A 101 -4.13 10.04 6.42
CA ALA A 101 -3.59 11.02 7.35
C ALA A 101 -3.86 10.67 8.84
N TYR A 102 -4.88 9.86 9.12
CA TYR A 102 -5.38 9.52 10.47
C TYR A 102 -5.16 8.05 10.86
N GLN A 103 -4.65 7.25 9.94
CA GLN A 103 -4.22 5.90 10.19
C GLN A 103 -3.20 5.48 9.12
N PRO A 104 -2.21 4.67 9.47
CA PRO A 104 -1.22 4.22 8.50
C PRO A 104 -1.81 3.19 7.54
N TRP A 105 -1.46 3.37 6.28
CA TRP A 105 -1.64 2.39 5.22
C TRP A 105 -0.29 1.71 4.97
N ILE A 106 -0.32 0.39 4.83
CA ILE A 106 0.85 -0.47 4.69
C ILE A 106 0.89 -0.90 3.23
N TRP A 107 1.87 -0.37 2.50
CA TRP A 107 1.90 -0.37 1.04
C TRP A 107 2.64 -1.59 0.49
N ALA A 108 1.96 -2.38 -0.35
CA ALA A 108 2.58 -3.19 -1.39
C ALA A 108 2.60 -2.39 -2.71
N ALA A 109 3.53 -2.71 -3.60
CA ALA A 109 3.60 -2.13 -4.94
C ALA A 109 3.01 -3.10 -5.98
N GLY A 110 2.11 -2.60 -6.82
CA GLY A 110 1.51 -3.35 -7.94
C GLY A 110 2.16 -3.04 -9.29
N ASN A 111 1.56 -3.50 -10.39
CA ASN A 111 2.10 -3.24 -11.73
C ASN A 111 1.91 -1.78 -12.14
N HIS A 112 0.83 -1.13 -11.72
CA HIS A 112 0.58 0.27 -12.04
C HIS A 112 1.55 1.22 -11.32
N GLU A 113 2.30 0.72 -10.34
CA GLU A 113 3.41 1.45 -9.74
C GLU A 113 4.72 1.34 -10.53
N ILE A 114 4.86 0.39 -11.48
CA ILE A 114 6.11 0.18 -12.24
C ILE A 114 6.48 1.46 -13.00
N ASP A 115 5.50 2.14 -13.60
CA ASP A 115 5.67 3.42 -14.30
C ASP A 115 6.83 3.41 -15.32
N TYR A 116 7.00 2.31 -16.04
CA TYR A 116 8.02 2.16 -17.08
C TYR A 116 7.43 2.55 -18.45
N ALA A 117 7.92 3.64 -19.03
CA ALA A 117 7.49 4.15 -20.33
C ALA A 117 8.66 4.69 -21.15
N GLN A 118 9.26 3.81 -21.95
CA GLN A 118 10.37 4.16 -22.84
C GLN A 118 9.99 5.25 -23.85
N SER A 119 8.73 5.34 -24.27
CA SER A 119 8.21 6.34 -25.21
C SER A 119 8.35 7.79 -24.71
N ILE A 120 8.43 7.98 -23.39
CA ILE A 120 8.61 9.29 -22.75
C ILE A 120 9.94 9.37 -21.97
N SER A 121 10.88 8.48 -22.27
CA SER A 121 12.20 8.39 -21.60
C SER A 121 12.14 8.09 -20.10
N GLU A 122 11.07 7.47 -19.61
CA GLU A 122 10.96 7.00 -18.23
C GLU A 122 11.28 5.51 -18.16
N THR A 123 12.51 5.17 -17.78
CA THR A 123 13.03 3.79 -17.79
C THR A 123 13.37 3.26 -16.41
N GLN A 124 13.16 4.05 -15.35
CA GLN A 124 13.44 3.65 -13.98
C GLN A 124 12.15 3.16 -13.31
N PRO A 125 12.03 1.84 -13.01
CA PRO A 125 10.83 1.31 -12.40
C PRO A 125 10.54 1.91 -11.03
N PHE A 126 9.25 2.05 -10.72
CA PHE A 126 8.71 2.52 -9.44
C PHE A 126 9.10 3.94 -9.06
N LYS A 127 9.53 4.77 -10.02
CA LYS A 127 10.07 6.09 -9.73
C LYS A 127 9.06 6.99 -8.99
N PRO A 128 7.81 7.21 -9.43
CA PRO A 128 6.89 8.04 -8.66
C PRO A 128 6.51 7.42 -7.32
N TYR A 129 6.21 6.12 -7.30
CA TYR A 129 5.83 5.39 -6.10
C TYR A 129 6.89 5.57 -4.99
N LYS A 130 8.16 5.28 -5.29
CA LYS A 130 9.27 5.38 -4.32
C LYS A 130 9.53 6.80 -3.82
N ASN A 131 9.15 7.82 -4.57
CA ASN A 131 9.32 9.23 -4.16
C ASN A 131 8.12 9.75 -3.34
N ARG A 132 6.95 9.10 -3.42
CA ARG A 132 5.71 9.57 -2.78
C ARG A 132 5.34 8.74 -1.54
N TYR A 133 5.61 7.43 -1.57
CA TYR A 133 5.20 6.47 -0.54
C TYR A 133 6.43 5.78 0.06
N HIS A 134 6.92 6.32 1.17
CA HIS A 134 8.03 5.72 1.89
C HIS A 134 7.55 4.62 2.84
N VAL A 135 8.35 3.57 2.99
CA VAL A 135 8.09 2.43 3.87
C VAL A 135 9.29 2.16 4.79
N PRO A 136 9.11 1.51 5.95
CA PRO A 136 10.18 1.30 6.93
C PRO A 136 11.11 0.12 6.59
N TYR A 137 11.47 -0.07 5.32
CA TYR A 137 12.18 -1.27 4.85
C TYR A 137 13.54 -1.53 5.51
N LYS A 138 14.25 -0.47 5.92
CA LYS A 138 15.52 -0.60 6.65
C LYS A 138 15.32 -1.22 8.04
N ALA A 139 14.17 -1.01 8.67
CA ALA A 139 13.87 -1.55 10.00
C ALA A 139 13.74 -3.09 9.99
N SER A 140 13.40 -3.67 8.83
CA SER A 140 13.38 -5.11 8.59
C SER A 140 14.65 -5.63 7.88
N GLN A 141 15.72 -4.83 7.84
CA GLN A 141 16.98 -5.17 7.16
C GLN A 141 16.79 -5.49 5.66
N SER A 142 15.76 -4.95 5.02
CA SER A 142 15.61 -5.03 3.57
C SER A 142 16.53 -4.02 2.87
N THR A 143 16.95 -4.35 1.67
CA THR A 143 17.74 -3.46 0.79
C THR A 143 16.86 -2.63 -0.16
N SER A 144 15.54 -2.85 -0.17
CA SER A 144 14.61 -2.20 -1.10
C SER A 144 13.30 -1.79 -0.41
N PRO A 145 12.70 -0.65 -0.79
CA PRO A 145 11.37 -0.26 -0.30
C PRO A 145 10.22 -1.11 -0.87
N LEU A 146 10.49 -2.06 -1.77
CA LEU A 146 9.44 -2.86 -2.42
C LEU A 146 9.12 -4.15 -1.66
N TRP A 147 10.02 -4.62 -0.78
CA TRP A 147 9.77 -5.76 0.11
C TRP A 147 10.31 -5.44 1.50
N TYR A 148 9.50 -5.67 2.53
CA TYR A 148 9.83 -5.33 3.91
C TYR A 148 8.87 -6.03 4.87
N SER A 149 9.12 -5.91 6.16
CA SER A 149 8.21 -6.40 7.18
C SER A 149 7.98 -5.36 8.26
N ILE A 150 6.88 -5.52 9.00
CA ILE A 150 6.60 -4.79 10.23
C ILE A 150 5.93 -5.72 11.24
N LYS A 151 6.06 -5.40 12.52
CA LYS A 151 5.25 -5.97 13.59
C LYS A 151 4.24 -4.92 14.07
N ARG A 152 2.98 -5.32 14.25
CA ARG A 152 1.95 -4.45 14.79
C ARG A 152 0.93 -5.24 15.59
N ALA A 153 0.71 -4.87 16.84
CA ALA A 153 -0.14 -5.60 17.77
C ALA A 153 0.27 -7.09 17.82
N SER A 154 -0.63 -8.03 17.51
CA SER A 154 -0.35 -9.46 17.48
C SER A 154 0.12 -9.99 16.12
N THR A 155 0.42 -9.11 15.16
CA THR A 155 0.64 -9.48 13.76
C THR A 155 2.06 -9.18 13.28
N TYR A 156 2.70 -10.19 12.68
CA TYR A 156 3.88 -10.06 11.83
C TYR A 156 3.41 -9.95 10.38
N ILE A 157 3.75 -8.85 9.72
CA ILE A 157 3.32 -8.57 8.35
C ILE A 157 4.55 -8.56 7.46
N ILE A 158 4.55 -9.40 6.43
CA ILE A 158 5.56 -9.43 5.38
C ILE A 158 4.93 -8.85 4.11
N VAL A 159 5.61 -7.90 3.48
CA VAL A 159 5.21 -7.31 2.20
C VAL A 159 6.24 -7.73 1.16
N LEU A 160 5.77 -8.31 0.06
CA LEU A 160 6.59 -8.77 -1.06
C LEU A 160 6.28 -7.97 -2.33
N SER A 161 7.26 -7.95 -3.24
CA SER A 161 7.17 -7.29 -4.53
C SER A 161 7.03 -8.34 -5.65
N SER A 162 5.83 -8.45 -6.21
CA SER A 162 5.54 -9.31 -7.37
C SER A 162 6.35 -8.96 -8.62
N TYR A 163 6.79 -7.69 -8.75
CA TYR A 163 7.47 -7.17 -9.94
C TYR A 163 8.95 -6.81 -9.70
N SER A 164 9.55 -7.37 -8.66
CA SER A 164 11.00 -7.35 -8.45
C SER A 164 11.54 -8.76 -8.60
N ALA A 165 12.85 -8.92 -8.85
CA ALA A 165 13.45 -10.25 -8.89
C ALA A 165 13.23 -11.00 -7.55
N TYR A 166 12.78 -12.25 -7.62
CA TYR A 166 12.49 -13.11 -6.47
C TYR A 166 13.05 -14.53 -6.60
N ASP A 167 13.75 -14.83 -7.70
CA ASP A 167 14.41 -16.11 -7.90
C ASP A 167 15.47 -16.39 -6.83
N LYS A 168 15.92 -17.64 -6.75
CA LYS A 168 16.96 -18.08 -5.83
C LYS A 168 18.17 -17.14 -5.88
N TYR A 169 18.65 -16.73 -4.70
CA TYR A 169 19.81 -15.83 -4.52
C TYR A 169 19.58 -14.36 -4.91
N THR A 170 18.39 -13.97 -5.33
CA THR A 170 18.05 -12.54 -5.47
C THR A 170 17.92 -11.87 -4.10
N PRO A 171 18.11 -10.54 -4.00
CA PRO A 171 18.00 -9.84 -2.72
C PRO A 171 16.68 -10.06 -1.98
N GLN A 172 15.54 -10.09 -2.69
CA GLN A 172 14.23 -10.35 -2.09
C GLN A 172 14.12 -11.80 -1.58
N ASN A 173 14.61 -12.77 -2.35
CA ASN A 173 14.58 -14.19 -1.99
C ASN A 173 15.39 -14.45 -0.72
N SER A 174 16.65 -13.98 -0.69
CA SER A 174 17.52 -14.13 0.47
C SER A 174 16.97 -13.38 1.69
N TRP A 175 16.45 -12.16 1.49
CA TRP A 175 15.81 -11.41 2.57
C TRP A 175 14.61 -12.17 3.16
N LEU A 176 13.71 -12.69 2.33
CA LEU A 176 12.52 -13.42 2.82
C LEU A 176 12.89 -14.69 3.57
N GLN A 177 13.90 -15.43 3.09
CA GLN A 177 14.41 -16.62 3.77
C GLN A 177 14.90 -16.29 5.19
N ASP A 178 15.59 -15.17 5.36
CA ASP A 178 16.06 -14.72 6.68
C ASP A 178 14.95 -14.08 7.52
N GLU A 179 13.99 -13.42 6.88
CA GLU A 179 12.87 -12.77 7.54
C GLU A 179 11.92 -13.80 8.19
N LEU A 180 11.63 -14.90 7.50
CA LEU A 180 10.79 -15.98 8.04
C LEU A 180 11.37 -16.58 9.31
N LYS A 181 12.71 -16.66 9.43
CA LYS A 181 13.39 -17.15 10.65
C LYS A 181 13.21 -16.21 11.85
N LYS A 182 12.90 -14.92 11.62
CA LYS A 182 12.68 -13.93 12.68
C LYS A 182 11.26 -13.99 13.25
N VAL A 183 10.33 -14.69 12.60
CA VAL A 183 8.95 -14.77 13.04
C VAL A 183 8.86 -15.55 14.35
N ASN A 184 8.46 -14.86 15.43
CA ASN A 184 8.20 -15.46 16.71
C ASN A 184 6.68 -15.49 16.99
N ARG A 185 6.07 -16.68 16.84
CA ARG A 185 4.61 -16.87 17.01
C ARG A 185 4.12 -16.66 18.45
N SER A 186 5.01 -16.71 19.44
CA SER A 186 4.68 -16.38 20.83
C SER A 186 4.71 -14.87 21.11
N GLU A 187 5.27 -14.06 20.21
CA GLU A 187 5.25 -12.60 20.27
C GLU A 187 4.15 -12.03 19.35
N THR A 188 4.08 -12.53 18.12
CA THR A 188 3.07 -12.17 17.10
C THR A 188 2.37 -13.42 16.64
N SER A 189 1.17 -13.67 17.17
CA SER A 189 0.39 -14.88 16.92
C SER A 189 -0.11 -15.00 15.47
N TRP A 190 -0.17 -13.90 14.71
CA TRP A 190 -0.58 -13.88 13.30
C TRP A 190 0.62 -13.60 12.37
N LEU A 191 0.75 -14.38 11.30
CA LEU A 191 1.67 -14.13 10.18
C LEU A 191 0.86 -13.86 8.90
N ILE A 192 0.92 -12.61 8.44
CA ILE A 192 0.23 -12.14 7.24
C ILE A 192 1.26 -11.81 6.16
N VAL A 193 0.96 -12.18 4.92
CA VAL A 193 1.75 -11.77 3.75
C VAL A 193 0.91 -10.90 2.82
N LEU A 194 1.49 -9.82 2.31
CA LEU A 194 0.94 -9.01 1.23
C LEU A 194 1.78 -9.24 -0.04
N VAL A 195 1.12 -9.58 -1.13
CA VAL A 195 1.65 -9.62 -2.49
C VAL A 195 0.68 -8.84 -3.39
N HIS A 196 1.09 -8.43 -4.58
CA HIS A 196 0.13 -7.84 -5.52
C HIS A 196 -0.53 -8.92 -6.37
N VAL A 197 0.28 -9.73 -7.07
CA VAL A 197 -0.20 -10.80 -7.96
C VAL A 197 -0.64 -12.03 -7.16
N PRO A 198 -1.91 -12.48 -7.25
CA PRO A 198 -2.40 -13.65 -6.54
C PRO A 198 -1.80 -14.95 -7.09
N TRP A 199 -1.45 -15.87 -6.19
CA TRP A 199 -0.94 -17.20 -6.55
C TRP A 199 -2.05 -18.23 -6.81
N TYR A 200 -3.21 -18.00 -6.20
CA TYR A 200 -4.42 -18.76 -6.45
C TYR A 200 -5.47 -17.78 -6.97
N ASN A 201 -5.81 -17.92 -8.25
CA ASN A 201 -6.79 -17.09 -8.94
C ASN A 201 -7.59 -18.00 -9.87
N SER A 202 -8.93 -18.00 -9.75
CA SER A 202 -9.84 -18.75 -10.62
C SER A 202 -10.54 -17.87 -11.66
N ASN A 203 -10.25 -16.57 -11.68
CA ASN A 203 -10.73 -15.66 -12.70
C ASN A 203 -9.92 -15.85 -13.99
N ASN A 204 -10.58 -15.61 -15.13
CA ASN A 204 -9.91 -15.65 -16.44
C ASN A 204 -8.84 -14.55 -16.58
N TYR A 205 -9.10 -13.38 -15.98
CA TYR A 205 -8.17 -12.26 -15.99
C TYR A 205 -7.00 -12.54 -15.05
N HIS A 206 -5.78 -12.35 -15.55
CA HIS A 206 -4.53 -12.68 -14.84
C HIS A 206 -4.43 -14.13 -14.34
N TYR A 207 -5.07 -15.07 -15.05
CA TYR A 207 -5.01 -16.49 -14.71
C TYR A 207 -3.57 -17.01 -14.79
N MET A 208 -3.11 -17.66 -13.73
CA MET A 208 -1.76 -18.25 -13.61
C MET A 208 -0.58 -17.25 -13.65
N GLU A 209 -0.79 -15.93 -13.59
CA GLU A 209 0.33 -14.97 -13.59
C GLU A 209 1.22 -15.09 -12.35
N GLY A 210 0.65 -15.50 -11.21
CA GLY A 210 1.39 -15.70 -9.96
C GLY A 210 2.20 -16.99 -9.87
N GLU A 211 2.16 -17.87 -10.87
CA GLU A 211 2.73 -19.23 -10.79
C GLU A 211 4.24 -19.25 -10.50
N SER A 212 5.02 -18.36 -11.11
CA SER A 212 6.48 -18.29 -10.90
C SER A 212 6.85 -17.96 -9.46
N MET A 213 6.18 -16.97 -8.86
CA MET A 213 6.39 -16.63 -7.45
C MET A 213 5.83 -17.72 -6.53
N ARG A 214 4.70 -18.34 -6.89
CA ARG A 214 4.11 -19.47 -6.15
C ARG A 214 5.08 -20.64 -6.06
N VAL A 215 5.65 -21.10 -7.17
CA VAL A 215 6.68 -22.17 -7.20
C VAL A 215 7.85 -21.85 -6.28
N THR A 216 8.24 -20.57 -6.22
CA THR A 216 9.40 -20.12 -5.45
C THR A 216 9.14 -20.05 -3.94
N PHE A 217 7.98 -19.53 -3.52
CA PHE A 217 7.74 -19.16 -2.11
C PHE A 217 6.62 -19.95 -1.41
N GLU A 218 5.73 -20.62 -2.14
CA GLU A 218 4.66 -21.41 -1.51
C GLU A 218 5.18 -22.50 -0.56
N PRO A 219 6.25 -23.27 -0.90
CA PRO A 219 6.82 -24.23 0.04
C PRO A 219 7.21 -23.60 1.38
N TRP A 220 7.78 -22.39 1.35
CA TRP A 220 8.18 -21.68 2.56
C TRP A 220 6.97 -21.18 3.36
N PHE A 221 5.88 -20.79 2.69
CA PHE A 221 4.67 -20.33 3.37
C PHE A 221 3.95 -21.48 4.07
N VAL A 222 3.93 -22.66 3.44
CA VAL A 222 3.41 -23.88 4.04
C VAL A 222 4.28 -24.31 5.23
N GLU A 223 5.60 -24.30 5.09
CA GLU A 223 6.55 -24.64 6.16
C GLU A 223 6.39 -23.71 7.37
N ASN A 224 6.31 -22.40 7.14
CA ASN A 224 6.19 -21.38 8.19
C ASN A 224 4.75 -21.14 8.66
N LYS A 225 3.78 -21.91 8.14
CA LYS A 225 2.36 -21.84 8.52
C LYS A 225 1.81 -20.41 8.43
N VAL A 226 2.06 -19.73 7.31
CA VAL A 226 1.46 -18.41 7.02
C VAL A 226 -0.06 -18.52 7.18
N ASP A 227 -0.67 -17.59 7.91
CA ASP A 227 -2.11 -17.69 8.24
C ASP A 227 -2.98 -17.25 7.08
N ILE A 228 -2.58 -16.16 6.41
CA ILE A 228 -3.29 -15.57 5.29
C ILE A 228 -2.34 -14.78 4.39
N VAL A 229 -2.57 -14.88 3.08
CA VAL A 229 -1.94 -14.05 2.05
C VAL A 229 -3.04 -13.18 1.45
N PHE A 230 -2.82 -11.88 1.40
CA PHE A 230 -3.69 -10.94 0.69
C PHE A 230 -3.02 -10.52 -0.62
N ALA A 231 -3.83 -10.45 -1.67
CA ALA A 231 -3.45 -10.06 -3.02
C ALA A 231 -4.50 -9.14 -3.63
N GLY A 232 -4.08 -8.34 -4.61
CA GLY A 232 -4.92 -7.47 -5.43
C GLY A 232 -4.91 -7.97 -6.87
N HIS A 233 -4.65 -7.06 -7.81
CA HIS A 233 -4.37 -7.29 -9.23
C HIS A 233 -5.59 -7.73 -10.05
N VAL A 234 -6.28 -8.75 -9.57
CA VAL A 234 -7.55 -9.21 -10.14
C VAL A 234 -8.65 -8.34 -9.54
N HIS A 235 -9.36 -7.59 -10.37
CA HIS A 235 -10.45 -6.68 -9.97
C HIS A 235 -11.74 -7.43 -9.58
N ALA A 236 -11.63 -8.38 -8.65
CA ALA A 236 -12.70 -9.20 -8.11
C ALA A 236 -12.37 -9.60 -6.67
N TYR A 237 -13.31 -10.26 -6.00
CA TYR A 237 -13.08 -10.88 -4.70
C TYR A 237 -13.04 -12.40 -4.84
N GLU A 238 -11.99 -13.01 -4.32
CA GLU A 238 -11.86 -14.45 -4.21
C GLU A 238 -11.30 -14.85 -2.85
N ARG A 239 -11.69 -16.03 -2.35
CA ARG A 239 -11.14 -16.61 -1.12
C ARG A 239 -10.93 -18.11 -1.30
N SER A 240 -9.67 -18.51 -1.32
CA SER A 240 -9.30 -19.91 -1.42
C SER A 240 -9.65 -20.72 -0.17
N LYS A 241 -9.64 -22.05 -0.31
CA LYS A 241 -9.50 -22.96 0.83
C LYS A 241 -8.04 -22.97 1.28
N ARG A 242 -7.75 -23.54 2.46
CA ARG A 242 -6.37 -23.88 2.83
C ARG A 242 -5.90 -25.04 1.96
N ILE A 243 -5.18 -24.72 0.90
CA ILE A 243 -4.63 -25.67 -0.07
C ILE A 243 -3.14 -25.40 -0.24
N SER A 244 -2.44 -26.39 -0.77
CA SER A 244 -1.07 -26.24 -1.23
C SER A 244 -0.84 -27.07 -2.49
N ASN A 245 -0.03 -26.58 -3.41
CA ASN A 245 0.43 -27.29 -4.60
C ASN A 245 1.97 -27.24 -4.69
N ILE A 246 2.61 -27.91 -3.73
CA ILE A 246 4.07 -27.94 -3.55
C ILE A 246 4.70 -29.30 -3.89
N GLN A 247 3.89 -30.27 -4.33
CA GLN A 247 4.35 -31.59 -4.78
C GLN A 247 4.58 -31.55 -6.29
N TYR A 248 5.67 -30.91 -6.70
CA TYR A 248 6.16 -31.00 -8.08
C TYR A 248 7.03 -32.25 -8.18
N HIS A 249 6.54 -33.26 -8.89
CA HIS A 249 7.30 -34.47 -9.23
C HIS A 249 8.18 -34.24 -10.45
#